data_AF-A0A945NFI2-F1
#
_entry.id   AF-A0A945NFI2-F1
#
_cell.length_a   1.000
_cell.length_b   1.000
_cell.length_c   1.000
_cell.angle_alpha   90.00
_cell.angle_beta   90.00
_cell.angle_gamma   90.00
#
_symmetry.space_group_name_H-M   'P 1'
#
loop_
_entity.id
_entity.type
_entity.pdbx_description
1 polymer ?
#
loop_
_entity_poly.entity_id
_entity_poly.type
_entity_poly.pdbx_seq_one_letter_code
_entity_poly.pdbx_strand_id
1 'polypeptide(L)'
;MLKPKMVFTVLAAWFAFHIFIFWVLNPTGVEALVESEKGQFMARVMGYIGGTLSMMIAYTFFMLRDIKGQKAKNILLGVGSIMAIADAVIIASNLSAYEKFPTEPMIATPQPAVALWIILTAYTLYVAVITKR
;
A
#
# COMPACT_ATOMS: atom_id res chain seq x y z
N MET A 1 21.25 2.43 13.49
CA MET A 1 20.37 3.61 13.61
C MET A 1 19.28 3.53 12.55
N LEU A 2 18.03 3.29 12.95
CA LEU A 2 16.89 3.38 12.04
C LEU A 2 16.66 4.87 11.74
N LYS A 3 16.82 5.27 10.47
CA LYS A 3 16.78 6.67 10.03
C LYS A 3 15.55 6.92 9.16
N PRO A 4 14.93 8.11 9.20
CA PRO A 4 13.83 8.48 8.30
C PRO A 4 14.11 8.18 6.83
N LYS A 5 15.35 8.40 6.37
CA LYS A 5 15.80 8.06 5.02
C LYS A 5 15.51 6.62 4.61
N MET A 6 15.72 5.67 5.53
CA MET A 6 15.47 4.25 5.26
C MET A 6 13.98 3.99 5.11
N VAL A 7 13.16 4.55 6.00
CA VAL A 7 11.69 4.42 5.94
C VAL A 7 11.16 4.97 4.62
N PHE A 8 11.54 6.19 4.25
CA PHE A 8 11.11 6.78 2.98
C PHE A 8 11.56 5.96 1.76
N THR A 9 12.77 5.38 1.80
CA THR A 9 13.26 4.52 0.71
C THR A 9 12.47 3.22 0.62
N VAL A 10 12.17 2.58 1.75
CA VAL A 10 11.39 1.34 1.80
C VAL A 10 9.94 1.59 1.36
N LEU A 11 9.32 2.69 1.82
CA LEU A 11 7.99 3.09 1.36
C LEU A 11 8.00 3.39 -0.14
N ALA A 12 9.01 4.08 -0.65
CA ALA A 12 9.13 4.33 -2.08
C ALA A 12 9.19 3.02 -2.88
N ALA A 13 10.02 2.06 -2.46
CA ALA A 13 10.11 0.76 -3.11
C ALA A 13 8.79 -0.03 -3.03
N TRP A 14 8.13 -0.02 -1.86
CA TRP A 14 6.86 -0.70 -1.66
C TRP A 14 5.75 -0.15 -2.53
N PHE A 15 5.58 1.17 -2.58
CA PHE A 15 4.58 1.81 -3.44
C PHE A 15 4.94 1.71 -4.92
N ALA A 16 6.22 1.68 -5.29
CA ALA A 16 6.63 1.40 -6.67
C ALA A 16 6.26 -0.02 -7.09
N PHE A 17 6.45 -1.02 -6.21
CA PHE A 17 6.08 -2.41 -6.47
C PHE A 17 4.59 -2.59 -6.77
N HIS A 18 3.71 -1.76 -6.20
CA HIS A 18 2.28 -1.81 -6.48
C HIS A 18 1.93 -1.56 -7.96
N ILE A 19 2.82 -0.92 -8.75
CA ILE A 19 2.60 -0.84 -10.20
C ILE A 19 2.49 -2.22 -10.84
N PHE A 20 3.29 -3.19 -10.39
CA PHE A 20 3.24 -4.55 -10.90
C PHE A 20 1.90 -5.21 -10.53
N ILE A 21 1.44 -5.03 -9.30
CA ILE A 21 0.14 -5.54 -8.86
C ILE A 21 -0.99 -4.94 -9.71
N PHE A 22 -1.01 -3.62 -9.84
CA PHE A 22 -2.14 -2.91 -10.44
C PHE A 22 -2.15 -2.89 -11.97
N TRP A 23 -0.99 -2.96 -12.61
CA TRP A 23 -0.91 -2.90 -14.08
C TRP A 23 -0.71 -4.28 -14.71
N VAL A 24 -0.07 -5.22 -14.01
CA VAL A 24 0.27 -6.54 -14.56
C VAL A 24 -0.66 -7.62 -14.00
N LEU A 25 -0.84 -7.69 -12.69
CA LEU A 25 -1.65 -8.76 -12.07
C LEU A 25 -3.15 -8.45 -12.11
N ASN A 26 -3.55 -7.20 -11.88
CA ASN A 26 -4.97 -6.82 -11.83
C ASN A 26 -5.77 -7.19 -13.10
N PRO A 27 -5.28 -6.97 -14.34
CA PRO A 27 -6.00 -7.41 -15.53
C PRO A 27 -6.34 -8.91 -15.51
N THR A 28 -5.40 -9.76 -15.10
CA THR A 28 -5.60 -11.21 -15.02
C THR A 28 -6.63 -11.60 -13.95
N GLY A 29 -6.63 -10.93 -12.80
CA GLY A 29 -7.63 -11.15 -11.76
C GLY A 29 -9.02 -10.68 -12.19
N VAL A 30 -9.11 -9.53 -12.84
CA VAL A 30 -10.37 -8.98 -13.34
C VAL A 30 -11.02 -9.88 -14.40
N GLU A 31 -10.22 -10.40 -15.33
CA GLU A 31 -10.71 -11.34 -16.36
C GLU A 31 -11.23 -12.65 -15.75
N ALA A 32 -10.62 -13.12 -14.66
CA ALA A 32 -11.04 -14.34 -13.99
C ALA A 32 -12.30 -14.17 -13.13
N LEU A 33 -12.59 -12.95 -12.65
CA LEU A 33 -13.61 -12.70 -11.62
C LEU A 33 -14.82 -11.89 -12.12
N VAL A 34 -14.71 -11.21 -13.27
CA VAL A 34 -15.77 -10.33 -13.79
C VAL A 34 -16.17 -10.77 -15.18
N GLU A 35 -17.40 -11.28 -15.34
CA GLU A 35 -17.86 -11.80 -16.63
C GLU A 35 -18.19 -10.69 -17.65
N SER A 36 -18.71 -9.55 -17.20
CA SER A 36 -19.14 -8.48 -18.10
C SER A 36 -17.95 -7.68 -18.67
N GLU A 37 -17.89 -7.49 -19.99
CA GLU A 37 -16.84 -6.69 -20.64
C GLU A 37 -16.76 -5.26 -20.09
N LYS A 38 -17.92 -4.62 -19.87
CA LYS A 38 -17.97 -3.28 -19.26
C LYS A 38 -17.41 -3.27 -17.84
N GLY A 39 -17.72 -4.29 -17.04
CA GLY A 39 -17.19 -4.44 -15.68
C GLY A 39 -15.68 -4.67 -15.70
N GLN A 40 -15.19 -5.51 -16.61
CA GLN A 40 -13.76 -5.74 -16.78
C GLN A 40 -13.02 -4.47 -17.18
N PHE A 41 -13.55 -3.71 -18.15
CA PHE A 41 -12.96 -2.45 -18.58
C PHE A 41 -12.85 -1.46 -17.41
N MET A 42 -13.95 -1.25 -16.68
CA MET A 42 -13.96 -0.34 -15.52
C MET A 42 -12.98 -0.77 -14.43
N ALA A 43 -12.94 -2.06 -14.08
CA ALA A 43 -12.04 -2.57 -13.05
C ALA A 43 -10.55 -2.49 -13.45
N ARG A 44 -10.23 -2.72 -14.74
CA ARG A 44 -8.87 -2.50 -15.27
C ARG A 44 -8.46 -1.04 -15.19
N VAL A 45 -9.34 -0.12 -15.60
CA VAL A 45 -9.10 1.33 -15.51
C VAL A 45 -8.84 1.76 -14.06
N MET A 46 -9.64 1.26 -13.11
CA MET A 46 -9.40 1.54 -11.68
C MET A 46 -8.05 0.99 -11.20
N GLY A 47 -7.64 -0.19 -11.66
CA GLY A 47 -6.29 -0.71 -11.43
C GLY A 47 -5.22 0.22 -11.98
N TYR A 48 -5.31 0.64 -13.26
CA TYR A 48 -4.31 1.53 -13.85
C TYR A 48 -4.20 2.87 -13.13
N ILE A 49 -5.33 3.45 -12.71
CA ILE A 49 -5.36 4.66 -11.89
C ILE A 49 -4.67 4.38 -10.54
N GLY A 50 -5.02 3.30 -9.85
CA GLY A 50 -4.40 2.90 -8.58
C GLY A 50 -2.88 2.71 -8.68
N GLY A 51 -2.41 2.06 -9.75
CA GLY A 51 -0.98 1.89 -10.02
C GLY A 51 -0.27 3.22 -10.31
N THR A 52 -0.92 4.12 -11.05
CA THR A 52 -0.37 5.45 -11.33
C THR A 52 -0.23 6.29 -10.06
N LEU A 53 -1.26 6.29 -9.21
CA LEU A 53 -1.23 6.96 -7.92
C LEU A 53 -0.15 6.37 -6.99
N SER A 54 -0.01 5.04 -7.00
CA SER A 54 1.05 4.36 -6.24
C SER A 54 2.45 4.80 -6.69
N MET A 55 2.68 4.96 -8.00
CA MET A 55 3.94 5.50 -8.52
C MET A 55 4.19 6.96 -8.12
N MET A 56 3.15 7.80 -8.11
CA MET A 56 3.28 9.19 -7.64
C MET A 56 3.66 9.25 -6.16
N ILE A 57 3.05 8.39 -5.34
CA ILE A 57 3.39 8.25 -3.91
C ILE A 57 4.83 7.75 -3.76
N ALA A 58 5.23 6.74 -4.53
CA ALA A 58 6.60 6.21 -4.52
C ALA A 58 7.63 7.29 -4.85
N TYR A 59 7.40 8.05 -5.92
CA TYR A 59 8.23 9.18 -6.31
C TYR A 59 8.31 10.23 -5.19
N THR A 60 7.16 10.56 -4.59
CA THR A 60 7.10 11.50 -3.47
C THR A 60 7.97 11.04 -2.30
N PHE A 61 7.83 9.78 -1.85
CA PHE A 61 8.68 9.25 -0.78
C PHE A 61 10.16 9.24 -1.14
N PHE A 62 10.51 8.91 -2.38
CA PHE A 62 11.89 8.96 -2.84
C PHE A 62 12.47 10.39 -2.74
N MET A 63 11.70 11.41 -3.11
CA MET A 63 12.10 12.81 -3.00
C MET A 63 12.22 13.28 -1.54
N LEU A 64 11.42 12.72 -0.63
CA LEU A 64 11.45 13.04 0.81
C LEU A 64 12.59 12.34 1.57
N ARG A 65 13.31 11.38 0.95
CA ARG A 65 14.29 10.52 1.64
C ARG A 65 15.40 11.27 2.39
N ASP A 66 15.76 12.45 1.92
CA ASP A 66 16.88 13.22 2.49
C ASP A 66 16.41 14.28 3.51
N ILE A 67 15.10 14.36 3.79
CA ILE A 67 14.54 15.21 4.85
C ILE A 67 14.92 14.67 6.23
N LYS A 68 15.21 15.58 7.18
CA LYS A 68 15.70 15.26 8.53
C LYS A 68 14.96 16.05 9.62
N GLY A 69 15.21 15.66 10.87
CA GLY A 69 14.72 16.36 12.08
C GLY A 69 13.20 16.38 12.21
N GLN A 70 12.67 17.43 12.83
CA GLN A 70 11.24 17.60 13.08
C GLN A 70 10.36 17.47 11.82
N LYS A 71 10.82 17.94 10.64
CA LYS A 71 10.04 17.83 9.39
C LYS A 71 9.83 16.35 8.99
N ALA A 72 10.90 15.55 9.03
CA ALA A 72 10.80 14.12 8.75
C ALA A 72 9.87 13.42 9.74
N LYS A 73 9.99 13.75 11.03
CA LYS A 73 9.12 13.23 12.08
C LYS A 73 7.63 13.50 11.79
N ASN A 74 7.27 14.74 11.49
CA ASN A 74 5.88 15.11 11.25
C ASN A 74 5.30 14.38 10.03
N ILE A 75 6.08 14.27 8.94
CA ILE A 75 5.67 13.54 7.75
C ILE A 75 5.47 12.06 8.08
N LEU A 76 6.43 11.41 8.73
CA LEU A 76 6.34 10.00 9.07
C LEU A 76 5.19 9.70 10.05
N LEU A 77 4.89 10.59 10.99
CA LEU A 77 3.72 10.46 11.87
C LEU A 77 2.41 10.53 11.07
N GLY A 78 2.30 11.47 10.14
CA GLY A 78 1.12 11.58 9.28
C GLY A 78 0.94 10.34 8.39
N VAL A 79 2.01 9.93 7.72
CA VAL A 79 2.03 8.75 6.85
C VAL A 79 1.70 7.48 7.65
N GLY A 80 2.37 7.25 8.78
CA GLY A 80 2.14 6.07 9.61
C GLY A 80 0.72 6.00 10.16
N SER A 81 0.12 7.14 10.52
CA SER A 81 -1.27 7.19 10.97
C SER A 81 -2.25 6.81 9.85
N ILE A 82 -2.02 7.32 8.63
CA ILE A 82 -2.83 6.96 7.46
C ILE A 82 -2.67 5.48 7.12
N MET A 83 -1.44 4.95 7.19
CA MET A 83 -1.18 3.53 6.95
C MET A 83 -1.88 2.64 7.97
N ALA A 84 -1.93 3.03 9.25
CA ALA A 84 -2.66 2.27 10.27
C ALA A 84 -4.17 2.19 9.97
N ILE A 85 -4.76 3.27 9.46
CA ILE A 85 -6.15 3.27 8.99
C ILE A 85 -6.30 2.37 7.76
N ALA A 86 -5.37 2.45 6.80
CA ALA A 86 -5.37 1.58 5.63
C ALA A 86 -5.27 0.10 5.99
N ASP A 87 -4.42 -0.28 6.96
CA ASP A 87 -4.30 -1.64 7.47
C ASP A 87 -5.64 -2.14 8.02
N ALA A 88 -6.33 -1.32 8.81
CA ALA A 88 -7.65 -1.66 9.35
C ALA A 88 -8.68 -1.89 8.24
N VAL A 89 -8.68 -1.03 7.19
CA VAL A 89 -9.55 -1.18 6.03
C VAL A 89 -9.22 -2.46 5.24
N ILE A 90 -7.95 -2.76 5.03
CA ILE A 90 -7.50 -3.99 4.33
C ILE A 90 -7.95 -5.23 5.10
N ILE A 91 -7.75 -5.25 6.42
CA ILE A 91 -8.16 -6.37 7.27
C ILE A 91 -9.68 -6.55 7.23
N ALA A 92 -10.44 -5.47 7.41
CA ALA A 92 -11.90 -5.53 7.36
C ALA A 92 -12.42 -5.99 5.98
N SER A 93 -11.80 -5.49 4.89
CA SER A 93 -12.15 -5.89 3.53
C SER A 93 -11.84 -7.36 3.28
N ASN A 94 -10.69 -7.85 3.76
CA ASN A 94 -10.33 -9.26 3.67
C ASN A 94 -11.30 -10.16 4.45
N LEU A 95 -11.68 -9.80 5.68
CA LEU A 95 -12.66 -10.55 6.47
C LEU A 95 -14.00 -10.64 5.73
N SER A 96 -14.50 -9.52 5.22
CA SER A 96 -15.71 -9.47 4.39
C SER A 96 -15.60 -10.34 3.13
N ALA A 97 -14.43 -10.38 2.48
CA ALA A 97 -14.20 -11.24 1.32
C ALA A 97 -14.22 -12.74 1.70
N TYR A 98 -13.59 -13.13 2.81
CA TYR A 98 -13.62 -14.52 3.28
C TYR A 98 -15.04 -14.97 3.67
N GLU A 99 -15.85 -14.09 4.23
CA GLU A 99 -17.24 -14.40 4.61
C GLU A 99 -18.15 -14.54 3.39
N LYS A 100 -18.01 -13.67 2.39
CA LYS A 100 -18.89 -13.62 1.21
C LYS A 100 -18.46 -14.55 0.08
N PHE A 101 -17.16 -14.75 -0.10
CA PHE A 101 -16.57 -15.51 -1.20
C PHE A 101 -15.53 -16.52 -0.68
N PRO A 102 -15.92 -17.47 0.19
CA PRO A 102 -14.99 -18.35 0.89
C PRO A 102 -14.19 -19.28 -0.05
N THR A 103 -14.71 -19.55 -1.25
CA THR A 103 -14.07 -20.39 -2.27
C THR A 103 -13.19 -19.61 -3.25
N GLU A 104 -13.15 -18.29 -3.14
CA GLU A 104 -12.44 -17.40 -4.07
C GLU A 104 -11.33 -16.62 -3.35
N PRO A 105 -10.25 -17.30 -2.90
CA PRO A 105 -9.18 -16.68 -2.12
C PRO A 105 -8.42 -15.59 -2.89
N MET A 106 -8.57 -15.55 -4.22
CA MET A 106 -7.98 -14.53 -5.09
C MET A 106 -8.59 -13.13 -4.91
N ILE A 107 -9.78 -13.02 -4.30
CA ILE A 107 -10.43 -11.73 -4.02
C ILE A 107 -9.76 -11.03 -2.82
N ALA A 108 -9.22 -11.81 -1.87
CA ALA A 108 -8.57 -11.26 -0.69
C ALA A 108 -7.11 -10.88 -0.96
N THR A 109 -6.63 -9.84 -0.28
CA THR A 109 -5.21 -9.54 -0.23
C THR A 109 -4.47 -10.69 0.46
N PRO A 110 -3.40 -11.25 -0.12
CA PRO A 110 -2.66 -12.37 0.49
C PRO A 110 -2.17 -12.02 1.90
N GLN A 111 -2.34 -12.94 2.85
CA GLN A 111 -1.95 -12.74 4.26
C GLN A 111 -0.49 -12.28 4.45
N PRO A 112 0.50 -12.81 3.69
CA PRO A 112 1.87 -12.29 3.78
C PRO A 112 1.98 -10.81 3.41
N ALA A 113 1.18 -10.33 2.45
CA ALA A 113 1.16 -8.92 2.08
C ALA A 113 0.51 -8.05 3.17
N VAL A 114 -0.55 -8.53 3.82
CA VAL A 114 -1.17 -7.84 4.97
C VAL A 114 -0.17 -7.72 6.13
N ALA A 115 0.55 -8.80 6.45
CA ALA A 115 1.59 -8.77 7.48
C ALA A 115 2.70 -7.77 7.15
N LEU A 116 3.12 -7.70 5.88
CA LEU A 116 4.12 -6.74 5.42
C LEU A 116 3.63 -5.29 5.57
N TRP A 117 2.37 -5.00 5.23
CA TRP A 117 1.74 -3.70 5.46
C TRP A 117 1.81 -3.28 6.95
N ILE A 118 1.39 -4.16 7.85
CA ILE A 118 1.43 -3.92 9.31
C ILE A 118 2.87 -3.66 9.79
N ILE A 119 3.84 -4.45 9.32
CA ILE A 119 5.26 -4.28 9.68
C ILE A 119 5.78 -2.92 9.20
N LEU A 120 5.43 -2.51 7.97
CA LEU A 120 5.83 -1.22 7.42
C LEU A 120 5.18 -0.05 8.18
N THR A 121 3.92 -0.17 8.56
CA THR A 121 3.22 0.79 9.42
C THR A 121 3.91 0.93 10.77
N ALA A 122 4.15 -0.18 11.45
CA ALA A 122 4.83 -0.21 12.75
C ALA A 122 6.24 0.39 12.65
N TYR A 123 7.00 0.02 11.61
CA TYR A 123 8.33 0.57 11.37
C TYR A 123 8.30 2.09 11.13
N THR A 124 7.35 2.56 10.33
CA THR A 124 7.17 3.99 10.02
C THR A 124 6.87 4.79 11.29
N LEU A 125 5.89 4.35 12.08
CA LEU A 125 5.51 4.99 13.34
C LEU A 125 6.64 4.95 14.37
N TYR A 126 7.31 3.81 14.51
CA TYR A 126 8.45 3.67 15.41
C TYR A 126 9.54 4.69 15.09
N VAL A 127 9.99 4.77 13.83
CA VAL A 127 11.02 5.72 13.41
C VAL A 127 10.56 7.16 13.59
N ALA A 128 9.29 7.46 13.34
CA ALA A 128 8.74 8.79 13.54
C ALA A 128 8.84 9.22 15.02
N VAL A 129 8.49 8.34 15.95
CA VAL A 129 8.53 8.62 17.40
C VAL A 129 9.97 8.84 17.89
N ILE A 130 10.90 7.96 17.51
CA ILE A 130 12.30 8.03 17.97
C ILE A 130 13.14 9.10 17.27
N THR A 131 12.66 9.67 16.17
CA THR A 131 13.34 10.78 15.48
C THR A 131 13.35 12.00 16.40
N LYS A 132 14.56 12.49 16.69
CA LYS A 132 14.78 13.70 17.50
C LYS A 132 14.24 14.93 16.79
N ARG A 133 13.78 15.91 17.58
CA ARG A 133 13.33 17.22 17.08
C ARG A 133 14.46 17.90 16.31
#